data_AF-A0A8C7LVW5-F1
#
_entry.id   AF-A0A8C7LVW5-F1
#
_cell.length_a   1.000
_cell.length_b   1.000
_cell.length_c   1.000
_cell.angle_alpha   90.00
_cell.angle_beta   90.00
_cell.angle_gamma   90.00
#
_symmetry.space_group_name_H-M   'P 1'
#
loop_
_entity.id
_entity.type
_entity.pdbx_description
1 polymer ?
#
loop_
_entity_poly.entity_id
_entity_poly.type
_entity_poly.pdbx_seq_one_letter_code
_entity_poly.pdbx_strand_id
1 'polypeptide(L)'
;MTSAILNHEVLALPVLPKKRGIPSLHTFAPLTGALPCDFYMLNLRSQDSHSPSPYMALILHRKGLDCDLETPDPGFNCTTSEGQLGVSSLFRNLDLQLLQPVSLSLMYSSPPLANDSSISLEPMEISAFRLKLR
;
A
#
# COMPACT_ATOMS: atom_id res chain seq x y z
N MET A 1 -19.75 9.83 6.51
CA MET A 1 -18.29 9.83 6.67
C MET A 1 -17.86 8.41 7.00
N THR A 2 -16.92 7.83 6.26
CA THR A 2 -16.40 6.49 6.54
C THR A 2 -15.33 6.54 7.62
N SER A 3 -15.16 5.48 8.41
CA SER A 3 -14.11 5.36 9.44
C SER A 3 -12.70 5.58 8.88
N ALA A 4 -12.51 5.35 7.58
CA ALA A 4 -11.30 5.65 6.83
C ALA A 4 -10.81 7.09 6.99
N ILE A 5 -11.71 8.07 6.77
CA ILE A 5 -11.38 9.50 6.75
C ILE A 5 -11.07 9.99 8.16
N LEU A 6 -11.71 9.41 9.18
CA LEU A 6 -11.48 9.76 10.58
C LEU A 6 -10.13 9.25 11.09
N ASN A 7 -9.69 8.08 10.62
CA ASN A 7 -8.41 7.49 11.04
C ASN A 7 -7.23 7.95 10.17
N HIS A 8 -7.49 8.37 8.92
CA HIS A 8 -6.48 8.81 7.96
C HIS A 8 -6.97 10.08 7.26
N GLU A 9 -6.87 11.20 7.96
CA GLU A 9 -7.30 12.50 7.43
C GLU A 9 -6.38 13.00 6.30
N VAL A 10 -6.91 13.91 5.48
CA VAL A 10 -6.13 14.56 4.43
C VAL A 10 -5.24 15.62 5.08
N LEU A 11 -3.93 15.42 5.01
CA LEU A 11 -2.95 16.40 5.47
C LEU A 11 -2.77 17.51 4.42
N ALA A 12 -3.16 18.73 4.78
CA ALA A 12 -2.97 19.90 3.93
C ALA A 12 -1.59 20.54 4.19
N LEU A 13 -0.74 20.61 3.16
CA LEU A 13 0.54 21.33 3.22
C LEU A 13 0.43 22.68 2.49
N PRO A 14 0.53 23.81 3.21
CA PRO A 14 0.55 25.12 2.57
C PRO A 14 1.88 25.33 1.84
N VAL A 15 1.80 25.76 0.59
CA VAL A 15 2.97 26.03 -0.25
C VAL A 15 3.16 27.53 -0.36
N LEU A 16 4.38 28.01 -0.09
CA LEU A 16 4.71 29.42 -0.30
C LEU A 16 4.77 29.73 -1.81
N PRO A 17 4.27 30.91 -2.22
CA PRO A 17 4.32 31.31 -3.62
C PRO A 17 5.77 31.34 -4.13
N LYS A 18 5.92 30.94 -5.40
CA LYS A 18 7.19 30.67 -6.08
C LYS A 18 8.19 31.83 -5.92
N LYS A 19 9.31 31.59 -5.23
CA LYS A 19 10.49 32.48 -5.27
C LYS A 19 11.30 32.18 -6.54
N ARG A 20 11.90 33.21 -7.17
CA ARG A 20 12.81 33.04 -8.31
C ARG A 20 13.90 32.00 -7.96
N GLY A 21 14.09 31.01 -8.82
CA GLY A 21 15.11 29.96 -8.65
C GLY A 21 14.66 28.69 -7.92
N ILE A 22 13.45 28.64 -7.33
CA ILE A 22 12.92 27.43 -6.70
C ILE A 22 12.01 26.67 -7.69
N PRO A 23 12.25 25.36 -7.94
CA PRO A 23 11.35 24.53 -8.74
C PRO A 23 9.93 24.53 -8.18
N SER A 24 8.93 24.43 -9.04
CA SER A 24 7.55 24.23 -8.58
C SER A 24 7.41 22.88 -7.88
N LEU A 25 6.64 22.82 -6.78
CA LEU A 25 6.17 21.54 -6.27
C LEU A 25 5.31 20.88 -7.35
N HIS A 26 5.61 19.61 -7.62
CA HIS A 26 4.82 18.77 -8.52
C HIS A 26 3.93 17.86 -7.69
N THR A 27 2.73 17.57 -8.22
CA THR A 27 1.85 16.58 -7.62
C THR A 27 2.55 15.22 -7.63
N PHE A 28 2.69 14.62 -6.45
CA PHE A 28 3.23 13.28 -6.30
C PHE A 28 2.09 12.27 -6.26
N ALA A 29 2.05 11.38 -7.25
CA ALA A 29 1.06 10.31 -7.37
C ALA A 29 1.80 8.97 -7.55
N PRO A 30 2.27 8.34 -6.45
CA PRO A 30 3.16 7.18 -6.52
C PRO A 30 2.45 5.88 -6.91
N LEU A 31 1.12 5.84 -6.85
CA LEU A 31 0.36 4.63 -7.19
C LEU A 31 -0.07 4.65 -8.67
N THR A 32 -0.05 3.50 -9.32
CA THR A 32 -0.51 3.36 -10.72
C THR A 32 -2.00 3.67 -10.85
N GLY A 33 -2.79 3.24 -9.87
CA GLY A 33 -4.20 3.57 -9.68
C GLY A 33 -4.58 3.63 -8.19
N ALA A 34 -5.87 3.84 -7.90
CA ALA A 34 -6.37 3.69 -6.54
C ALA A 34 -6.25 2.22 -6.09
N LEU A 35 -6.01 2.01 -4.79
CA LEU A 35 -6.08 0.67 -4.20
C LEU A 35 -7.51 0.11 -4.34
N PRO A 36 -7.68 -1.22 -4.48
CA PRO A 36 -8.99 -1.85 -4.38
C PRO A 36 -9.65 -1.50 -3.04
N CYS A 37 -10.98 -1.39 -3.03
CA CYS A 37 -11.70 -0.82 -1.88
C CYS A 37 -11.69 -1.70 -0.63
N ASP A 38 -11.41 -3.00 -0.79
CA ASP A 38 -11.19 -3.94 0.30
C ASP A 38 -9.74 -3.96 0.78
N PHE A 39 -8.80 -3.25 0.15
CA PHE A 39 -7.39 -3.21 0.58
C PHE A 39 -7.03 -1.91 1.29
N TYR A 40 -6.28 -2.05 2.38
CA TYR A 40 -5.70 -0.96 3.14
C TYR A 40 -4.20 -1.13 3.31
N MET A 41 -3.44 -0.07 3.00
CA MET A 41 -2.03 0.03 3.33
C MET A 41 -1.90 0.57 4.76
N LEU A 42 -1.70 -0.33 5.73
CA LEU A 42 -1.60 0.04 7.14
C LEU A 42 -0.24 0.64 7.48
N ASN A 43 0.82 0.24 6.78
CA ASN A 43 2.15 0.79 6.99
C ASN A 43 3.00 0.66 5.73
N LEU A 44 3.75 1.72 5.42
CA LEU A 44 4.85 1.70 4.46
C LEU A 44 6.01 2.51 5.07
N ARG A 45 7.12 1.83 5.38
CA ARG A 45 8.29 2.47 6.01
C ARG A 45 9.61 1.95 5.45
N SER A 46 10.65 2.78 5.47
CA SER A 46 12.02 2.30 5.21
C SER A 46 12.50 1.43 6.38
N GLN A 47 13.23 0.37 6.08
CA GLN A 47 13.91 -0.47 7.07
C GLN A 47 15.36 0.00 7.25
N ASP A 48 15.54 1.27 7.59
CA ASP A 48 16.71 1.82 8.30
C ASP A 48 16.44 3.32 8.54
N SER A 49 17.01 3.87 9.60
CA SER A 49 16.79 5.28 9.99
C SER A 49 17.96 6.20 9.67
N HIS A 50 19.14 5.64 9.38
CA HIS A 50 20.39 6.41 9.26
C HIS A 50 20.91 6.55 7.82
N SER A 51 20.37 5.78 6.88
CA SER A 51 20.67 5.88 5.45
C SER A 51 19.44 5.47 4.62
N PRO A 52 19.34 5.88 3.34
CA PRO A 52 18.28 5.39 2.46
C PRO A 52 18.44 3.87 2.30
N SER A 53 17.72 3.12 3.14
CA SER A 53 17.68 1.67 3.05
C SER A 53 17.05 1.27 1.73
N PRO A 54 17.65 0.33 0.98
CA PRO A 54 17.01 -0.26 -0.19
C PRO A 54 15.81 -1.13 0.20
N TYR A 55 15.67 -1.43 1.51
CA TYR A 55 14.59 -2.23 2.05
C TYR A 55 13.48 -1.38 2.64
N MET A 56 12.25 -1.81 2.39
CA MET A 56 11.04 -1.23 2.97
C MET A 56 10.18 -2.32 3.58
N ALA A 57 9.34 -1.93 4.53
CA ALA A 57 8.31 -2.79 5.08
C ALA A 57 6.94 -2.26 4.66
N LEU A 58 6.14 -3.15 4.10
CA LEU A 58 4.78 -2.90 3.66
C LEU A 58 3.84 -3.82 4.48
N ILE A 59 2.84 -3.24 5.14
CA ILE A 59 1.79 -3.99 5.85
C ILE A 59 0.46 -3.69 5.16
N LEU A 60 -0.20 -4.75 4.70
CA LEU A 60 -1.48 -4.70 4.01
C LEU A 60 -2.54 -5.42 4.83
N HIS A 61 -3.76 -4.92 4.72
CA HIS A 61 -4.94 -5.53 5.31
C HIS A 61 -6.04 -5.60 4.26
N ARG A 62 -6.64 -6.77 4.09
CA ARG A 62 -7.89 -6.90 3.34
C ARG A 62 -9.06 -6.83 4.32
N LYS A 63 -9.93 -5.84 4.17
CA LYS A 63 -11.18 -5.76 4.93
C LYS A 63 -12.14 -6.83 4.43
N GLY A 64 -12.66 -7.62 5.36
CA GLY A 64 -13.83 -8.43 5.12
C GLY A 64 -15.11 -7.58 5.13
N LEU A 65 -16.07 -8.01 4.34
CA LEU A 65 -17.47 -7.61 4.45
C LEU A 65 -18.17 -8.64 5.33
N ASP A 66 -19.15 -8.20 6.12
CA ASP A 66 -20.00 -9.15 6.82
C ASP A 66 -20.88 -9.89 5.81
N CYS A 67 -21.04 -11.21 5.95
CA CYS A 67 -21.81 -12.00 5.00
C CYS A 67 -23.29 -11.58 4.98
N ASP A 68 -23.80 -11.05 6.10
CA ASP A 68 -25.15 -10.49 6.21
C ASP A 68 -25.34 -9.21 5.36
N LEU A 69 -24.24 -8.63 4.86
CA LEU A 69 -24.19 -7.45 3.98
C LEU A 69 -23.81 -7.80 2.53
N GLU A 70 -23.69 -9.09 2.17
CA GLU A 70 -23.51 -9.56 0.79
C GLU A 70 -24.77 -9.27 -0.05
N THR A 71 -24.92 -8.00 -0.36
CA THR A 71 -25.77 -7.52 -1.44
C THR A 71 -25.03 -7.72 -2.76
N PRO A 72 -25.73 -7.90 -3.91
CA PRO A 72 -25.11 -8.09 -5.22
C PRO A 72 -24.11 -6.99 -5.61
N ASP A 73 -24.22 -5.84 -4.94
CA ASP A 73 -23.32 -4.70 -5.03
C ASP A 73 -22.88 -4.41 -3.58
N PRO A 74 -21.61 -4.68 -3.17
CA PRO A 74 -21.15 -4.66 -1.78
C PRO A 74 -21.18 -3.28 -1.08
N GLY A 75 -21.99 -2.33 -1.59
CA GLY A 75 -22.11 -0.97 -1.09
C GLY A 75 -20.89 -0.10 -1.38
N PHE A 76 -19.92 -0.63 -2.13
CA PHE A 76 -18.74 0.07 -2.59
C PHE A 76 -18.95 0.53 -4.02
N ASN A 77 -18.90 1.83 -4.27
CA ASN A 77 -18.89 2.39 -5.65
C ASN A 77 -17.55 2.14 -6.36
N CYS A 78 -16.89 1.01 -6.12
CA CYS A 78 -15.57 0.68 -6.59
C CYS A 78 -15.33 -0.82 -6.63
N THR A 79 -14.46 -1.25 -7.55
CA THR A 79 -14.12 -2.65 -7.79
C THR A 79 -13.26 -3.21 -6.65
N THR A 80 -13.58 -4.43 -6.21
CA THR A 80 -12.68 -5.27 -5.41
C THR A 80 -11.80 -6.08 -6.35
N SER A 81 -10.70 -6.63 -5.82
CA SER A 81 -9.81 -7.51 -6.59
C SER A 81 -9.90 -8.97 -6.15
N GLU A 82 -10.99 -9.33 -5.46
CA GLU A 82 -11.21 -10.67 -4.89
C GLU A 82 -10.04 -11.16 -4.01
N GLY A 83 -9.32 -10.23 -3.38
CA GLY A 83 -8.15 -10.54 -2.56
C GLY A 83 -6.83 -10.67 -3.31
N GLN A 84 -6.81 -10.53 -4.63
CA GLN A 84 -5.58 -10.56 -5.44
C GLN A 84 -4.98 -9.16 -5.60
N LEU A 85 -3.69 -8.99 -5.33
CA LEU A 85 -3.01 -7.71 -5.53
C LEU A 85 -1.60 -7.89 -6.09
N GLY A 86 -1.27 -7.23 -7.20
CA GLY A 86 0.09 -7.18 -7.72
C GLY A 86 0.89 -6.06 -7.07
N VAL A 87 1.81 -6.38 -6.15
CA VAL A 87 2.62 -5.37 -5.43
C VAL A 87 3.58 -4.65 -6.39
N SER A 88 4.15 -5.35 -7.37
CA SER A 88 5.02 -4.75 -8.39
C SER A 88 4.28 -3.75 -9.28
N SER A 89 3.01 -4.01 -9.60
CA SER A 89 2.17 -3.11 -10.40
C SER A 89 1.53 -1.97 -9.59
N LEU A 90 1.62 -1.99 -8.26
CA LEU A 90 0.93 -1.03 -7.39
C LEU A 90 1.53 0.38 -7.50
N PHE A 91 2.84 0.47 -7.69
CA PHE A 91 3.58 1.73 -7.67
C PHE A 91 4.05 2.14 -9.08
N ARG A 92 4.00 3.44 -9.38
CA ARG A 92 4.58 4.03 -10.59
C ARG A 92 6.09 4.17 -10.42
N ASN A 93 6.82 3.79 -11.46
CA ASN A 93 8.27 4.00 -11.57
C ASN A 93 9.05 3.41 -10.38
N LEU A 94 8.60 2.27 -9.86
CA LEU A 94 9.27 1.56 -8.78
C LEU A 94 9.60 0.14 -9.25
N ASP A 95 10.90 -0.12 -9.43
CA ASP A 95 11.40 -1.43 -9.83
C ASP A 95 11.63 -2.30 -8.60
N LEU A 96 10.70 -3.21 -8.37
CA LEU A 96 10.73 -4.13 -7.24
C LEU A 96 11.69 -5.30 -7.53
N GLN A 97 12.76 -5.39 -6.74
CA GLN A 97 13.77 -6.47 -6.83
C GLN A 97 13.41 -7.67 -5.93
N LEU A 98 12.74 -7.43 -4.81
CA LEU A 98 12.41 -8.46 -3.83
C LEU A 98 11.04 -8.18 -3.23
N LEU A 99 10.18 -9.20 -3.22
CA LEU A 99 8.96 -9.25 -2.42
C LEU A 99 9.07 -10.45 -1.49
N GLN A 100 9.15 -10.23 -0.18
CA GLN A 100 9.38 -11.31 0.77
C GLN A 100 8.35 -11.23 1.92
N PRO A 101 7.54 -12.27 2.18
CA PRO A 101 6.65 -12.29 3.33
C PRO A 101 7.45 -12.29 4.62
N VAL A 102 6.98 -11.52 5.60
CA VAL A 102 7.57 -11.43 6.93
C VAL A 102 6.49 -11.44 7.99
N SER A 103 6.86 -11.75 9.25
CA SER A 103 5.95 -11.56 10.37
C SER A 103 5.53 -10.09 10.50
N LEU A 104 4.40 -9.80 11.13
CA LEU A 104 3.94 -8.42 11.35
C LEU A 104 4.95 -7.56 12.14
N SER A 105 5.77 -8.21 13.00
CA SER A 105 6.88 -7.60 13.72
C SER A 105 8.15 -7.40 12.88
N LEU A 106 8.16 -7.90 11.65
CA LEU A 106 9.30 -7.93 10.72
C LEU A 106 10.52 -8.74 11.21
N MET A 107 10.35 -9.56 12.25
CA MET A 107 11.43 -10.33 12.88
C MET A 107 11.72 -11.65 12.17
N TYR A 108 10.71 -12.24 11.53
CA TYR A 108 10.83 -13.53 10.85
C TYR A 108 10.50 -13.36 9.37
N SER A 109 11.30 -13.95 8.51
CA SER A 109 11.13 -13.90 7.06
C SER A 109 10.85 -15.29 6.48
N SER A 110 9.92 -15.33 5.54
CA SER A 110 9.67 -16.50 4.70
C SER A 110 10.48 -16.38 3.41
N PRO A 111 10.56 -17.44 2.58
CA PRO A 111 11.19 -17.34 1.26
C PRO A 111 10.56 -16.22 0.41
N PRO A 112 11.35 -15.47 -0.38
CA PRO A 112 10.82 -14.47 -1.29
C PRO A 112 9.87 -15.06 -2.33
N LEU A 113 8.86 -14.29 -2.74
CA LEU A 113 8.02 -14.64 -3.87
C LEU A 113 8.73 -14.35 -5.21
N ALA A 114 8.21 -14.92 -6.28
CA ALA A 114 8.60 -14.58 -7.64
C ALA A 114 8.25 -13.12 -7.98
N ASN A 115 8.99 -12.49 -8.89
CA ASN A 115 8.87 -11.05 -9.17
C ASN A 115 7.49 -10.65 -9.73
N ASP A 116 6.80 -11.57 -10.40
CA ASP A 116 5.50 -11.42 -11.03
C ASP A 116 4.34 -12.00 -10.19
N SER A 117 4.62 -12.46 -8.96
CA SER A 117 3.58 -13.02 -8.11
C SER A 117 2.56 -11.95 -7.69
N SER A 118 1.27 -12.27 -7.82
CA SER A 118 0.23 -11.60 -7.05
C SER A 118 0.23 -12.11 -5.61
N ILE A 119 -0.05 -11.22 -4.66
CA ILE A 119 -0.40 -11.63 -3.30
C ILE A 119 -1.90 -11.92 -3.25
N SER A 120 -2.27 -12.94 -2.47
CA SER A 120 -3.67 -13.27 -2.16
C SER A 120 -3.87 -13.08 -0.67
N LEU A 121 -4.85 -12.27 -0.28
CA LEU A 121 -5.24 -12.09 1.12
C LEU A 121 -6.68 -12.52 1.31
N GLU A 122 -6.95 -13.28 2.36
CA GLU A 122 -8.31 -13.63 2.78
C GLU A 122 -9.02 -12.44 3.45
N PRO A 123 -10.36 -12.44 3.49
CA PRO A 123 -11.11 -11.42 4.23
C PRO A 123 -10.63 -11.30 5.69
N MET A 124 -10.39 -10.06 6.14
CA MET A 124 -9.84 -9.72 7.46
C MET A 124 -8.38 -10.15 7.69
N GLU A 125 -7.64 -10.58 6.66
CA GLU A 125 -6.24 -10.94 6.78
C GLU A 125 -5.32 -9.70 6.78
N ILE A 126 -4.35 -9.69 7.70
CA ILE A 126 -3.25 -8.72 7.76
C ILE A 126 -1.93 -9.44 7.48
N SER A 127 -1.23 -8.99 6.45
CA SER A 127 0.04 -9.58 6.02
C SER A 127 1.11 -8.51 5.83
N ALA A 128 2.36 -8.88 6.14
CA ALA A 128 3.51 -8.00 6.07
C ALA A 128 4.54 -8.50 5.06
N PHE A 129 5.13 -7.57 4.33
CA PHE A 129 6.07 -7.84 3.25
C PHE A 129 7.30 -6.95 3.41
N ARG A 130 8.47 -7.55 3.25
CA ARG A 130 9.73 -6.85 3.03
C ARG A 130 9.93 -6.67 1.54
N LEU A 131 10.10 -5.41 1.14
CA LEU A 131 10.36 -5.01 -0.24
C LEU A 131 11.83 -4.63 -0.39
N LYS A 132 12.41 -4.90 -1.55
CA LYS A 132 13.69 -4.30 -1.96
C LYS A 132 13.53 -3.62 -3.31
N LEU A 133 14.00 -2.39 -3.42
CA LEU A 133 14.02 -1.65 -4.68
C LEU A 133 15.36 -1.83 -5.39
N ARG A 134 15.34 -1.73 -6.72
CA ARG A 134 16.54 -1.76 -7.56
C ARG A 134 17.27 -0.42 -7.60
#